data_AF-A0A438DMH7-F1
#
_entry.id   AF-A0A438DMH7-F1
#
_cell.length_a   1.000
_cell.length_b   1.000
_cell.length_c   1.000
_cell.angle_alpha   90.00
_cell.angle_beta   90.00
_cell.angle_gamma   90.00
#
_symmetry.space_group_name_H-M   'P 1'
#
loop_
_entity.id
_entity.type
_entity.pdbx_description
1 polymer ?
#
loop_
_entity_poly.entity_id
_entity_poly.type
_entity_poly.pdbx_seq_one_letter_code
_entity_poly.pdbx_strand_id
1 'polypeptide(L)'
;MGSLGAILTHPDDIYPLLKLKMAVRHAEKQIPPEPHWAFCYTLLHKVSRSFGLVIQQLGTELRNAICIFYLVLRALDTVEDDTSIRTDVKVPILIAFHRHIYDRDWHFACGTKDYKVLMDQFHHVSTAFLELERGLILILALFLL
;
A
#
# COMPACT_ATOMS: atom_id res chain seq x y z
N MET A 1 -25.31 -11.31 2.49
CA MET A 1 -26.58 -10.55 2.71
C MET A 1 -26.36 -9.16 2.17
N GLY A 2 -27.14 -8.79 1.15
CA GLY A 2 -26.71 -7.89 0.08
C GLY A 2 -26.75 -6.39 0.42
N SER A 3 -25.68 -5.71 -0.01
CA SER A 3 -25.45 -4.25 0.04
C SER A 3 -26.59 -3.38 -0.49
N LEU A 4 -27.56 -3.94 -1.23
CA LEU A 4 -28.66 -3.20 -1.86
C LEU A 4 -29.81 -2.90 -0.89
N GLY A 5 -30.04 -3.74 0.12
CA GLY A 5 -31.11 -3.54 1.11
C GLY A 5 -30.82 -2.39 2.07
N ALA A 6 -29.56 -2.20 2.46
CA ALA A 6 -29.14 -1.11 3.35
C ALA A 6 -29.16 0.27 2.66
N ILE A 7 -28.99 0.31 1.34
CA ILE A 7 -29.04 1.56 0.56
C ILE A 7 -30.47 2.11 0.48
N LEU A 8 -31.49 1.24 0.52
CA LEU A 8 -32.90 1.64 0.54
C LEU A 8 -33.36 2.16 1.91
N THR A 9 -32.69 1.80 3.00
CA THR A 9 -33.02 2.25 4.36
C THR A 9 -32.37 3.58 4.75
N HIS A 10 -31.33 4.01 4.01
CA HIS A 10 -30.61 5.26 4.23
C HIS A 10 -30.43 6.02 2.91
N PRO A 11 -31.50 6.64 2.37
CA PRO A 11 -31.42 7.37 1.10
C PRO A 11 -30.43 8.55 1.13
N ASP A 12 -30.19 9.13 2.32
CA ASP A 12 -29.20 10.20 2.52
C ASP A 12 -27.75 9.73 2.24
N ASP A 13 -27.46 8.42 2.31
CA ASP A 13 -26.13 7.86 2.05
C ASP A 13 -25.83 7.70 0.55
N ILE A 14 -26.86 7.78 -0.32
CA ILE A 14 -26.70 7.59 -1.76
C ILE A 14 -25.78 8.66 -2.36
N TYR A 15 -25.97 9.93 -1.98
CA TYR A 15 -25.18 11.03 -2.51
C TYR A 15 -23.69 10.95 -2.09
N PRO A 16 -23.34 10.76 -0.81
CA PRO A 16 -21.96 10.50 -0.38
C PRO A 16 -21.31 9.32 -1.10
N LEU A 17 -22.03 8.20 -1.27
CA LEU A 17 -21.52 7.03 -1.99
C LEU A 17 -21.24 7.32 -3.46
N LEU A 18 -22.12 8.09 -4.12
CA LEU A 18 -21.93 8.50 -5.51
C LEU A 18 -20.72 9.44 -5.65
N LYS A 19 -20.60 10.42 -4.75
CA LYS A 19 -19.47 11.35 -4.68
C LYS A 19 -18.15 10.61 -4.47
N LEU A 20 -18.13 9.65 -3.55
CA LEU A 20 -16.98 8.78 -3.31
C LEU A 20 -16.59 8.01 -4.57
N LYS A 21 -17.55 7.36 -5.23
CA LYS A 21 -17.29 6.59 -6.45
C LYS A 21 -16.75 7.45 -7.59
N MET A 22 -17.22 8.69 -7.72
CA MET A 22 -16.69 9.64 -8.71
C MET A 22 -15.27 10.08 -8.36
N ALA A 23 -14.98 10.39 -7.09
CA ALA A 23 -13.65 10.76 -6.62
C ALA A 23 -12.63 9.62 -6.85
N VAL A 24 -13.01 8.38 -6.53
CA VAL A 24 -12.20 7.17 -6.78
C VAL A 24 -11.87 7.03 -8.26
N ARG A 25 -12.88 7.12 -9.14
CA ARG A 25 -12.66 7.03 -10.60
C ARG A 25 -11.78 8.15 -11.13
N HIS A 26 -11.88 9.35 -10.55
CA HIS A 26 -11.02 10.47 -10.91
C HIS A 26 -9.58 10.23 -10.47
N ALA A 27 -9.38 9.74 -9.25
CA ALA A 27 -8.07 9.38 -8.70
C ALA A 27 -7.41 8.27 -9.52
N GLU A 28 -8.16 7.24 -9.93
CA GLU A 28 -7.66 6.14 -10.78
C GLU A 28 -7.08 6.62 -12.11
N LYS A 29 -7.66 7.67 -12.71
CA LYS A 29 -7.15 8.27 -13.95
C LYS A 29 -5.85 9.06 -13.78
N GLN A 30 -5.52 9.42 -12.55
CA GLN A 30 -4.31 10.17 -12.20
C GLN A 30 -3.20 9.26 -11.65
N ILE A 31 -3.42 7.94 -11.62
CA ILE A 31 -2.37 6.99 -11.24
C ILE A 31 -1.33 7.01 -12.37
N PRO A 32 -0.02 7.10 -12.04
CA PRO A 32 1.02 7.02 -13.05
C PRO A 32 0.92 5.71 -13.85
N PRO A 33 1.11 5.73 -15.18
CA PRO A 33 0.83 4.60 -16.05
C PRO A 33 1.83 3.44 -15.92
N GLU A 34 2.93 3.64 -15.20
CA GLU A 34 4.00 2.66 -15.08
C GLU A 34 3.52 1.40 -14.32
N PRO A 35 4.01 0.19 -14.69
CA PRO A 35 3.50 -1.06 -14.14
C PRO A 35 3.61 -1.18 -12.61
N HIS A 36 4.67 -0.65 -12.02
CA HIS A 36 4.87 -0.68 -10.57
C HIS A 36 3.85 0.17 -9.81
N TRP A 37 3.43 1.31 -10.36
CA TRP A 37 2.37 2.13 -9.76
C TRP A 37 1.02 1.42 -9.82
N ALA A 38 0.68 0.86 -10.98
CA ALA A 38 -0.55 0.07 -11.14
C ALA A 38 -0.58 -1.13 -10.17
N PHE A 39 0.56 -1.82 -9.99
CA PHE A 39 0.72 -2.88 -9.01
C PHE A 39 0.44 -2.37 -7.59
N CYS A 40 1.11 -1.29 -7.16
CA CYS A 40 0.98 -0.74 -5.81
C CYS A 40 -0.48 -0.38 -5.48
N TYR A 41 -1.16 0.35 -6.35
CA TYR A 41 -2.56 0.73 -6.13
C TYR A 41 -3.51 -0.47 -6.12
N THR A 42 -3.29 -1.46 -7.01
CA THR A 42 -4.08 -2.69 -7.02
C THR A 42 -3.88 -3.46 -5.73
N LEU A 43 -2.65 -3.60 -5.28
CA LEU A 43 -2.31 -4.33 -4.08
C LEU A 43 -2.84 -3.65 -2.82
N LEU A 44 -2.74 -2.31 -2.73
CA LEU A 44 -3.32 -1.51 -1.64
C LEU A 44 -4.80 -1.84 -1.42
N HIS A 45 -5.59 -1.93 -2.49
CA HIS A 45 -7.02 -2.29 -2.40
C HIS A 45 -7.25 -3.73 -1.93
N LYS A 46 -6.32 -4.65 -2.23
CA LYS A 46 -6.39 -6.04 -1.78
C LYS A 46 -6.02 -6.18 -0.31
N VAL A 47 -4.93 -5.56 0.13
CA VAL A 47 -4.44 -5.66 1.51
C VAL A 47 -5.18 -4.74 2.48
N SER A 48 -5.81 -3.66 1.99
CA SER A 48 -6.51 -2.70 2.83
C SER A 48 -7.59 -1.91 2.08
N ARG A 49 -8.72 -2.57 1.77
CA ARG A 49 -9.83 -1.97 1.02
C ARG A 49 -10.31 -0.63 1.59
N SER A 50 -10.56 -0.56 2.89
CA SER A 50 -11.08 0.65 3.52
C SER A 50 -10.07 1.79 3.50
N PHE A 51 -8.80 1.51 3.78
CA PHE A 51 -7.75 2.53 3.76
C PHE A 51 -7.43 2.98 2.33
N GLY A 52 -7.47 2.07 1.35
CA GLY A 52 -7.32 2.38 -0.06
C GLY A 52 -8.34 3.41 -0.56
N LEU A 53 -9.60 3.29 -0.12
CA LEU A 53 -10.64 4.29 -0.43
C LEU A 53 -10.36 5.66 0.20
N VAL A 54 -9.80 5.70 1.42
CA VAL A 54 -9.41 6.97 2.08
C VAL A 54 -8.23 7.61 1.35
N ILE A 55 -7.23 6.82 1.00
CA ILE A 55 -6.05 7.28 0.24
C ILE A 55 -6.48 7.90 -1.09
N GLN A 56 -7.43 7.30 -1.81
CA GLN A 56 -7.92 7.83 -3.09
C GLN A 56 -8.57 9.22 -3.01
N GLN A 57 -8.95 9.71 -1.82
CA GLN A 57 -9.49 11.06 -1.63
C GLN A 57 -8.41 12.13 -1.52
N LEU A 58 -7.14 11.74 -1.37
CA LEU A 58 -6.01 12.65 -1.23
C LEU A 58 -5.58 13.21 -2.59
N GLY A 59 -4.90 14.36 -2.56
CA GLY A 59 -4.22 14.92 -3.74
C GLY A 59 -3.13 13.97 -4.26
N THR A 60 -2.84 14.02 -5.57
CA THR A 60 -1.99 13.05 -6.29
C THR A 60 -0.66 12.74 -5.61
N GLU A 61 0.09 13.77 -5.22
CA GLU A 61 1.43 13.62 -4.64
C GLU A 61 1.37 12.89 -3.28
N LEU A 62 0.53 13.39 -2.37
CA LEU A 62 0.34 12.79 -1.05
C LEU A 62 -0.28 11.39 -1.15
N ARG A 63 -1.19 11.17 -2.11
CA ARG A 63 -1.80 9.88 -2.38
C ARG A 63 -0.75 8.83 -2.77
N ASN A 64 0.15 9.17 -3.69
CA ASN A 64 1.24 8.30 -4.09
C ASN A 64 2.16 8.00 -2.91
N ALA A 65 2.57 9.02 -2.16
CA ALA A 65 3.46 8.85 -1.01
C ALA A 65 2.86 7.94 0.06
N ILE A 66 1.60 8.15 0.45
CA ILE A 66 0.93 7.34 1.47
C ILE A 66 0.65 5.93 0.98
N CYS A 67 0.32 5.75 -0.31
CA CYS A 67 0.16 4.42 -0.91
C CYS A 67 1.44 3.58 -0.74
N ILE A 68 2.60 4.13 -1.13
CA ILE A 68 3.88 3.44 -1.03
C ILE A 68 4.28 3.22 0.42
N PHE A 69 4.14 4.25 1.27
CA PHE A 69 4.50 4.13 2.68
C PHE A 69 3.68 3.05 3.38
N TYR A 70 2.38 2.97 3.10
CA TYR A 70 1.52 1.93 3.65
C TYR A 70 1.99 0.53 3.23
N LEU A 71 2.36 0.34 1.96
CA LEU A 71 2.84 -0.96 1.47
C LEU A 71 4.20 -1.35 2.04
N VAL A 72 5.10 -0.38 2.24
CA VAL A 72 6.39 -0.60 2.92
C VAL A 72 6.17 -1.08 4.36
N LEU A 73 5.33 -0.38 5.13
CA LEU A 73 5.01 -0.81 6.50
C LEU A 73 4.27 -2.14 6.53
N ARG A 74 3.36 -2.39 5.59
CA ARG A 74 2.67 -3.68 5.48
C ARG A 74 3.63 -4.82 5.18
N ALA A 75 4.68 -4.59 4.39
CA ALA A 75 5.72 -5.57 4.13
C ALA A 75 6.56 -5.84 5.40
N LEU A 76 6.91 -4.77 6.15
CA LEU A 76 7.57 -4.90 7.46
C LEU A 76 6.72 -5.73 8.44
N ASP A 77 5.44 -5.38 8.61
CA ASP A 77 4.47 -6.14 9.43
C ASP A 77 4.42 -7.61 8.97
N THR A 78 4.47 -7.88 7.67
CA THR A 78 4.41 -9.26 7.14
C THR A 78 5.63 -10.08 7.55
N VAL A 79 6.82 -9.47 7.64
CA VAL A 79 8.02 -10.13 8.18
C VAL A 79 7.90 -10.33 9.69
N GLU A 80 7.38 -9.34 10.42
CA GLU A 80 7.19 -9.40 11.87
C GLU A 80 6.18 -10.49 12.28
N ASP A 81 5.01 -10.51 11.64
CA ASP A 81 3.86 -11.36 11.99
C ASP A 81 4.02 -12.83 11.56
N ASP A 82 4.91 -13.13 10.61
CA ASP A 82 5.07 -14.49 10.11
C ASP A 82 5.77 -15.39 11.15
N THR A 83 4.98 -16.19 11.87
CA THR A 83 5.44 -17.09 12.93
C THR A 83 6.21 -18.31 12.43
N SER A 84 6.25 -18.56 11.11
CA SER A 84 7.04 -19.65 10.52
C SER A 84 8.54 -19.32 10.40
N ILE A 85 8.89 -18.03 10.48
CA ILE A 85 10.26 -17.55 10.38
C ILE A 85 10.91 -17.54 11.75
N ARG A 86 12.07 -18.20 11.87
CA ARG A 86 12.84 -18.17 13.11
C ARG A 86 13.31 -16.75 13.46
N THR A 87 13.31 -16.42 14.74
CA THR A 87 13.67 -15.09 15.27
C THR A 87 15.07 -14.64 14.85
N ASP A 88 16.03 -15.56 14.80
CA ASP A 88 17.43 -15.26 14.41
C ASP A 88 17.59 -14.89 12.93
N VAL A 89 16.64 -15.26 12.07
CA VAL A 89 16.57 -14.81 10.66
C VAL A 89 15.77 -13.51 10.55
N LYS A 90 14.67 -13.41 11.30
CA LYS A 90 13.74 -12.28 11.26
C LYS A 90 14.36 -10.98 11.76
N VAL A 91 15.03 -11.01 12.92
CA VAL A 91 15.54 -9.80 13.60
C VAL A 91 16.53 -9.01 12.73
N PRO A 92 17.54 -9.64 12.09
CA PRO A 92 18.43 -8.90 11.18
C PRO A 92 17.71 -8.23 10.01
N ILE A 93 16.69 -8.89 9.46
CA ILE A 93 15.88 -8.34 8.35
C ILE A 93 15.09 -7.14 8.82
N LEU A 94 14.41 -7.22 9.97
CA LEU A 94 13.64 -6.10 10.53
C LEU A 94 14.53 -4.88 10.79
N ILE A 95 15.72 -5.09 11.38
CA ILE A 95 16.69 -4.01 11.64
C ILE A 95 17.18 -3.38 10.33
N ALA A 96 17.43 -4.18 9.30
CA ALA A 96 17.95 -3.74 8.02
C ALA A 96 16.87 -3.31 7.02
N PHE A 97 15.58 -3.44 7.35
CA PHE A 97 14.47 -3.27 6.41
C PHE A 97 14.46 -1.87 5.77
N HIS A 98 14.77 -0.83 6.54
CA HIS A 98 14.89 0.54 6.05
C HIS A 98 15.93 0.69 4.91
N ARG A 99 16.93 -0.20 4.85
CA ARG A 99 17.94 -0.24 3.77
C ARG A 99 17.46 -1.04 2.58
N HIS A 100 16.75 -2.14 2.83
CA HIS A 100 16.22 -3.03 1.80
C HIS A 100 15.20 -2.35 0.88
N ILE A 101 14.48 -1.33 1.36
CA ILE A 101 13.55 -0.54 0.54
C ILE A 101 14.25 0.17 -0.64
N TYR A 102 15.53 0.51 -0.48
CA TYR A 102 16.31 1.15 -1.54
C TYR A 102 16.88 0.14 -2.56
N ASP A 103 16.82 -1.15 -2.25
CA ASP A 103 17.32 -2.23 -3.08
C ASP A 103 16.17 -2.83 -3.90
N ARG A 104 16.28 -2.77 -5.23
CA ARG A 104 15.26 -3.29 -6.16
C ARG A 104 15.38 -4.80 -6.34
N ASP A 105 16.53 -5.38 -6.05
CA ASP A 105 16.79 -6.81 -6.19
C ASP A 105 16.55 -7.56 -4.88
N TRP A 106 16.28 -6.84 -3.79
CA TRP A 106 15.96 -7.44 -2.52
C TRP A 106 14.66 -8.24 -2.60
N HIS A 107 14.72 -9.48 -2.13
CA HIS A 107 13.60 -10.40 -2.14
C HIS A 107 13.62 -11.26 -0.89
N PHE A 108 12.49 -11.32 -0.20
CA PHE A 108 12.30 -12.16 0.96
C PHE A 108 10.88 -12.72 0.97
N ALA A 109 10.73 -13.99 0.60
CA ALA A 109 9.42 -14.62 0.50
C ALA A 109 8.88 -14.98 1.89
N CYS A 110 7.82 -14.30 2.31
CA CYS A 110 7.06 -14.62 3.52
C CYS A 110 5.59 -14.22 3.41
N GLY A 111 4.78 -14.56 4.43
CA GLY A 111 3.37 -14.21 4.50
C GLY A 111 2.44 -15.14 3.71
N THR A 112 1.16 -14.78 3.66
CA THR A 112 0.11 -15.56 2.99
C THR A 112 -0.79 -14.68 2.11
N LYS A 113 -1.43 -15.28 1.10
CA LYS A 113 -2.39 -14.60 0.20
C LYS A 113 -1.79 -13.33 -0.42
N ASP A 114 -2.49 -12.19 -0.34
CA ASP A 114 -2.05 -10.92 -0.92
C ASP A 114 -0.80 -10.36 -0.24
N TYR A 115 -0.54 -10.69 1.04
CA TYR A 115 0.71 -10.32 1.71
C TYR A 115 1.90 -11.08 1.15
N LYS A 116 1.71 -12.34 0.75
CA LYS A 116 2.75 -13.08 0.04
C LYS A 116 3.07 -12.43 -1.30
N VAL A 117 2.05 -12.01 -2.04
CA VAL A 117 2.24 -11.30 -3.33
C VAL A 117 2.99 -9.97 -3.11
N LEU A 118 2.69 -9.24 -2.03
CA LEU A 118 3.44 -8.04 -1.64
C LEU A 118 4.94 -8.33 -1.50
N MET A 119 5.28 -9.38 -0.76
CA MET A 119 6.67 -9.75 -0.47
C MET A 119 7.39 -10.30 -1.72
N ASP A 120 6.73 -11.17 -2.49
CA ASP A 120 7.30 -11.76 -3.71
C ASP A 120 7.54 -10.71 -4.81
N GLN A 121 6.75 -9.63 -4.84
CA GLN A 121 6.84 -8.55 -5.84
C GLN A 121 7.23 -7.19 -5.23
N PHE A 122 7.96 -7.20 -4.11
CA PHE A 122 8.31 -5.98 -3.38
C PHE A 122 9.15 -4.98 -4.20
N HIS A 123 9.89 -5.46 -5.20
CA HIS A 123 10.66 -4.63 -6.14
C HIS A 123 9.82 -3.54 -6.84
N HIS A 124 8.51 -3.77 -7.06
CA HIS A 124 7.61 -2.73 -7.57
C HIS A 124 7.43 -1.59 -6.55
N VAL A 125 7.29 -1.92 -5.27
CA VAL A 125 7.19 -0.94 -4.18
C VAL A 125 8.51 -0.17 -4.04
N SER A 126 9.66 -0.84 -4.06
CA SER A 126 10.99 -0.21 -4.05
C SER A 126 11.19 0.73 -5.24
N THR A 127 10.74 0.33 -6.44
CA THR A 127 10.84 1.17 -7.65
C THR A 127 9.99 2.43 -7.51
N ALA A 128 8.74 2.30 -7.08
CA ALA A 128 7.85 3.43 -6.83
C ALA A 128 8.38 4.35 -5.73
N PHE A 129 8.94 3.78 -4.66
CA PHE A 129 9.53 4.53 -3.55
C PHE A 129 10.68 5.44 -4.00
N LEU A 130 11.56 4.93 -4.88
CA LEU A 130 12.70 5.68 -5.40
C LEU A 130 12.29 6.81 -6.37
N GLU A 131 11.07 6.77 -6.91
CA GLU A 131 10.50 7.81 -7.77
C GLU A 131 9.75 8.91 -6.99
N LEU A 132 9.51 8.72 -5.69
CA LEU A 132 8.88 9.74 -4.86
C LEU A 132 9.76 10.98 -4.71
N GLU A 133 9.14 12.12 -4.42
CA GLU A 133 9.90 13.34 -4.14
C GLU A 133 10.83 13.16 -2.94
N ARG A 134 12.04 13.73 -3.04
CA ARG A 134 13.09 13.56 -2.04
C ARG A 134 12.66 14.01 -0.63
N GLY A 135 11.81 15.04 -0.53
CA GLY A 135 11.26 15.51 0.73
C GLY A 135 10.36 14.47 1.40
N LEU A 136 9.53 13.78 0.62
CA LEU A 136 8.66 12.71 1.11
C LEU A 136 9.49 11.49 1.52
N ILE A 137 10.47 11.08 0.71
CA ILE A 137 11.40 9.99 1.05
C ILE A 137 12.08 10.25 2.40
N LEU A 138 12.51 11.49 2.67
CA LEU A 138 13.16 11.84 3.93
C LEU A 138 12.22 11.69 5.13
N ILE A 139 10.96 12.12 4.99
CA ILE A 139 9.93 11.96 6.02
C ILE A 139 9.68 10.47 6.28
N LEU A 140 9.49 9.68 5.22
CA LEU A 140 9.24 8.24 5.36
C LEU A 140 10.44 7.50 5.98
N ALA A 141 11.66 7.89 5.63
CA ALA A 141 12.88 7.33 6.22
C ALA A 141 13.02 7.67 7.71
N LEU A 142 12.58 8.84 8.15
CA LEU A 142 12.56 9.21 9.58
C LEU A 142 11.61 8.34 10.40
N PHE A 143 10.53 7.84 9.81
CA PHE A 143 9.59 6.93 10.51
C PHE A 143 10.12 5.49 10.65
N LEU A 144 11.17 5.14 9.90
CA LEU A 144 11.76 3.78 9.88
C LEU A 144 13.11 3.70 10.61
N LEU A 145 13.62 4.82 11.13
CA LEU A 145 14.82 4.94 11.97
C LEU A 145 14.44 4.93 13.45
#